data_AF-A0A0F2PI05-F1
#
_entry.id   AF-A0A0F2PI05-F1
#
_cell.length_a   1.000
_cell.length_b   1.000
_cell.length_c   1.000
_cell.angle_alpha   90.00
_cell.angle_beta   90.00
_cell.angle_gamma   90.00
#
_symmetry.space_group_name_H-M   'P 1'
#
loop_
_entity.id
_entity.type
_entity.pdbx_description
1 polymer ?
#
loop_
_entity_poly.entity_id
_entity_poly.type
_entity_poly.pdbx_seq_one_letter_code
_entity_poly.pdbx_strand_id
1 'polypeptide(L)'
;MEKNVVKQVLADMFWVTGQARGEREARELYELLLRSYQSRQMNWYEECLRAAWEQYEQWFRSLQEPPLSHSPKRRTWPRRKKIPHPYPIRLEKRGRNEWEFAWPGEMLNLTDELRSACSYMQTGELNKAGRLFSSIVKKCPYFIDALNNLALIESDRGDLTGAEKFYMRAYETGQSVLPPGFKDRLPWNWVNNRPFLQTVHGLALVKLRRGHVSDTARLLEQLLALDPEDHLDTQSIISDIKRGAFYTGE
;
A
#
# COMPACT_ATOMS: atom_id res chain seq x y z
N MET A 1 -18.64 -11.53 -8.77
CA MET A 1 -17.27 -11.08 -9.09
C MET A 1 -17.39 -10.05 -10.21
N GLU A 2 -16.88 -8.84 -10.03
CA GLU A 2 -17.03 -7.78 -11.03
C GLU A 2 -16.17 -8.06 -12.28
N LYS A 3 -16.70 -7.72 -13.47
CA LYS A 3 -16.04 -7.93 -14.77
C LYS A 3 -14.65 -7.29 -14.83
N ASN A 4 -14.51 -6.12 -14.21
CA ASN A 4 -13.26 -5.38 -14.13
C ASN A 4 -12.20 -6.07 -13.26
N VAL A 5 -12.61 -6.73 -12.17
CA VAL A 5 -11.69 -7.45 -11.30
C VAL A 5 -11.10 -8.67 -12.02
N VAL A 6 -11.93 -9.45 -12.72
CA VAL A 6 -11.47 -10.62 -13.49
C VAL A 6 -10.55 -10.21 -14.63
N LYS A 7 -10.93 -9.17 -15.38
CA LYS A 7 -10.10 -8.60 -16.44
C LYS A 7 -8.73 -8.17 -15.89
N GLN A 8 -8.70 -7.45 -14.77
CA GLN A 8 -7.46 -6.91 -14.20
C GLN A 8 -6.53 -8.01 -13.69
N VAL A 9 -7.06 -9.02 -13.00
CA VAL A 9 -6.28 -10.17 -12.53
C VAL A 9 -5.66 -10.94 -13.70
N LEU A 10 -6.42 -11.16 -14.78
CA LEU A 10 -5.91 -11.81 -15.98
C LEU A 10 -4.83 -10.98 -16.67
N ALA A 11 -5.00 -9.64 -16.74
CA ALA A 11 -4.02 -8.74 -17.33
C ALA A 11 -2.71 -8.71 -16.52
N ASP A 12 -2.81 -8.65 -15.19
CA ASP A 12 -1.65 -8.71 -14.29
C ASP A 12 -0.93 -10.07 -14.40
N MET A 13 -1.67 -11.17 -14.57
CA MET A 13 -1.12 -12.49 -14.79
C MET A 13 -0.32 -12.58 -16.11
N PHE A 14 -0.84 -12.04 -17.21
CA PHE A 14 -0.10 -11.96 -18.48
C PHE A 14 1.13 -11.07 -18.37
N TRP A 15 1.02 -9.96 -17.64
CA TRP A 15 2.14 -9.05 -17.41
C TRP A 15 3.29 -9.74 -16.68
N VAL A 16 3.01 -10.41 -15.55
CA VAL A 16 4.01 -11.15 -14.77
C VAL A 16 4.64 -12.26 -15.62
N THR A 17 3.82 -13.01 -16.37
CA THR A 17 4.30 -14.08 -17.23
C THR A 17 5.19 -13.54 -18.36
N GLY A 18 4.77 -12.44 -18.99
CA GLY A 18 5.52 -11.78 -20.06
C GLY A 18 6.87 -11.22 -19.61
N GLN A 19 6.93 -10.63 -18.41
CA GLN A 19 8.18 -10.12 -17.83
C GLN A 19 9.13 -11.25 -17.41
N ALA A 20 8.59 -12.35 -16.86
CA ALA A 20 9.41 -13.44 -16.35
C ALA A 20 9.87 -14.43 -17.43
N ARG A 21 9.05 -14.66 -18.45
CA ARG A 21 9.26 -15.75 -19.43
C ARG A 21 9.22 -15.30 -20.89
N GLY A 22 8.74 -14.09 -21.18
CA GLY A 22 8.65 -13.56 -22.54
C GLY A 22 7.21 -13.48 -23.06
N GLU A 23 7.02 -12.66 -24.10
CA GLU A 23 5.72 -12.41 -24.74
C GLU A 23 5.10 -13.70 -25.31
N ARG A 24 5.94 -14.60 -25.84
CA ARG A 24 5.51 -15.86 -26.43
C ARG A 24 4.79 -16.73 -25.40
N GLU A 25 5.34 -16.85 -24.21
CA GLU A 25 4.78 -17.64 -23.11
C GLU A 25 3.49 -17.01 -22.56
N ALA A 26 3.41 -15.69 -22.50
CA ALA A 26 2.17 -15.00 -22.15
C ALA A 26 1.06 -15.26 -23.20
N ARG A 27 1.43 -15.29 -24.49
CA ARG A 27 0.51 -15.58 -25.60
C ARG A 27 0.03 -17.03 -25.62
N GLU A 28 0.93 -17.98 -25.38
CA GLU A 28 0.56 -19.40 -25.28
C GLU A 28 -0.43 -19.64 -24.12
N LEU A 29 -0.24 -18.95 -22.99
CA LEU A 29 -1.15 -19.00 -21.85
C LEU A 29 -2.52 -18.38 -22.16
N TYR A 30 -2.55 -17.25 -22.88
CA TYR A 30 -3.80 -16.65 -23.36
C TYR A 30 -4.56 -17.60 -24.29
N GLU A 31 -3.89 -18.18 -25.28
CA GLU A 31 -4.52 -19.10 -26.23
C GLU A 31 -5.06 -20.36 -25.55
N LEU A 32 -4.34 -20.88 -24.56
CA LEU A 32 -4.78 -22.02 -23.77
C LEU A 32 -6.07 -21.72 -22.98
N LEU A 33 -6.11 -20.58 -22.30
CA LEU A 33 -7.29 -20.13 -21.55
C LEU A 33 -8.48 -19.87 -22.49
N LEU A 34 -8.22 -19.26 -23.66
CA LEU A 34 -9.25 -18.95 -24.65
C LEU A 34 -9.92 -20.23 -25.16
N ARG A 35 -9.13 -21.24 -25.55
CA ARG A 35 -9.65 -22.55 -26.00
C ARG A 35 -10.46 -23.25 -24.90
N SER A 36 -9.96 -23.20 -23.66
CA SER A 36 -10.66 -23.75 -22.49
C SER A 36 -12.03 -23.11 -22.29
N TYR A 37 -12.11 -21.77 -22.32
CA TYR A 37 -13.36 -21.04 -22.12
C TYR A 37 -14.37 -21.27 -23.25
N GLN A 38 -13.91 -21.31 -24.50
CA GLN A 38 -14.75 -21.60 -25.65
C GLN A 38 -15.34 -23.02 -25.60
N SER A 39 -14.52 -24.02 -25.27
CA SER A 39 -14.98 -25.41 -25.14
C SER A 39 -16.06 -25.60 -24.08
N ARG A 40 -16.08 -24.73 -23.06
CA ARG A 40 -17.03 -24.73 -21.94
C ARG A 40 -18.16 -23.72 -22.12
N GLN A 41 -18.22 -23.03 -23.27
CA GLN A 41 -19.19 -21.97 -23.55
C GLN A 41 -19.23 -20.87 -22.47
N MET A 42 -18.07 -20.51 -21.90
CA MET A 42 -17.94 -19.52 -20.83
C MET A 42 -17.82 -18.09 -21.39
N ASN A 43 -18.83 -17.64 -22.14
CA ASN A 43 -18.81 -16.40 -22.93
C ASN A 43 -18.42 -15.15 -22.10
N TRP A 44 -18.91 -15.06 -20.86
CA TRP A 44 -18.57 -13.94 -19.96
C TRP A 44 -17.08 -13.89 -19.59
N TYR A 45 -16.46 -15.05 -19.36
CA TYR A 45 -15.03 -15.15 -19.02
C TYR A 45 -14.15 -15.00 -20.26
N GLU A 46 -14.62 -15.46 -21.41
CA GLU A 46 -13.98 -15.20 -22.70
C GLU A 46 -13.89 -13.70 -22.97
N GLU A 47 -14.97 -12.94 -22.78
CA GLU A 47 -14.95 -11.48 -22.94
C GLU A 47 -13.95 -10.81 -21.98
N CYS A 48 -13.90 -11.23 -20.71
CA CYS A 48 -12.94 -10.72 -19.75
C CYS A 48 -11.50 -11.02 -20.15
N LEU A 49 -11.23 -12.24 -20.65
CA LEU A 49 -9.93 -12.70 -21.09
C LEU A 49 -9.43 -11.91 -22.32
N ARG A 50 -10.30 -11.64 -23.29
CA ARG A 50 -9.98 -10.83 -24.47
C ARG A 50 -9.65 -9.39 -24.08
N ALA A 51 -10.47 -8.78 -23.23
CA ALA A 51 -10.23 -7.43 -22.75
C ALA A 51 -8.94 -7.34 -21.89
N ALA A 52 -8.60 -8.40 -21.15
CA ALA A 52 -7.35 -8.49 -20.40
C ALA A 52 -6.13 -8.59 -21.33
N TRP A 53 -6.24 -9.36 -22.41
CA TRP A 53 -5.18 -9.51 -23.42
C TRP A 53 -4.90 -8.21 -24.16
N GLU A 54 -5.93 -7.50 -24.61
CA GLU A 54 -5.78 -6.18 -25.23
C GLU A 54 -5.07 -5.18 -24.31
N GLN A 55 -5.40 -5.20 -23.02
CA GLN A 55 -4.76 -4.35 -22.02
C GLN A 55 -3.27 -4.72 -21.83
N TYR A 56 -2.94 -6.01 -21.80
CA TYR A 56 -1.56 -6.49 -21.75
C TYR A 56 -0.76 -6.07 -23.00
N GLU A 57 -1.30 -6.23 -24.21
CA GLU A 57 -0.64 -5.83 -25.45
C GLU A 57 -0.37 -4.31 -25.50
N GLN A 58 -1.30 -3.50 -25.00
CA GLN A 58 -1.10 -2.04 -24.88
C GLN A 58 0.07 -1.71 -23.96
N TRP A 59 0.15 -2.35 -22.78
CA TRP A 59 1.28 -2.17 -21.88
C TRP A 59 2.59 -2.61 -22.52
N PHE A 60 2.60 -3.73 -23.24
CA PHE A 60 3.79 -4.26 -23.87
C PHE A 60 4.29 -3.39 -25.04
N ARG A 61 3.38 -2.90 -25.89
CA ARG A 61 3.72 -1.94 -26.96
C ARG A 61 4.29 -0.63 -26.42
N SER A 62 3.73 -0.13 -25.31
CA SER A 62 4.26 1.08 -24.65
C SER A 62 5.69 0.94 -24.14
N LEU A 63 6.18 -0.29 -23.91
CA LEU A 63 7.57 -0.57 -23.56
C LEU A 63 8.50 -0.63 -24.78
N GLN A 64 7.97 -0.84 -25.98
CA GLN A 64 8.75 -1.05 -27.21
C GLN A 64 8.83 0.20 -28.10
N GLU A 65 8.07 1.26 -27.82
CA GLU A 65 8.16 2.51 -28.60
C GLU A 65 9.53 3.18 -28.41
N PRO A 66 10.34 3.34 -29.49
CA PRO A 66 11.56 4.13 -29.41
C PRO A 66 11.19 5.61 -29.26
N PRO A 67 11.94 6.39 -28.47
CA PRO A 67 11.65 7.81 -28.31
C PRO A 67 11.80 8.55 -29.64
N LEU A 68 10.75 9.26 -30.05
CA LEU A 68 10.76 10.14 -31.22
C LEU A 68 11.94 11.13 -31.14
N SER A 69 12.80 11.11 -32.17
CA SER A 69 13.98 11.96 -32.25
C SER A 69 13.60 13.38 -32.66
N HIS A 70 14.14 14.41 -31.98
CA HIS A 70 14.87 15.53 -32.61
C HIS A 70 15.48 16.53 -31.60
N SER A 71 16.75 16.87 -31.87
CA SER A 71 17.47 18.13 -31.59
C SER A 71 18.25 18.31 -30.26
N PRO A 72 19.40 19.03 -30.29
CA PRO A 72 20.64 18.52 -29.70
C PRO A 72 21.05 19.11 -28.34
N LYS A 73 21.64 18.21 -27.53
CA LYS A 73 22.65 18.36 -26.47
C LYS A 73 22.72 19.72 -25.75
N ARG A 74 22.05 19.80 -24.58
CA ARG A 74 22.55 20.56 -23.43
C ARG A 74 23.04 19.58 -22.37
N ARG A 75 24.30 19.76 -21.92
CA ARG A 75 24.86 19.10 -20.73
C ARG A 75 23.98 19.47 -19.54
N THR A 76 23.13 18.55 -19.11
CA THR A 76 22.42 18.65 -17.85
C THR A 76 22.59 17.33 -17.12
N TRP A 77 23.06 17.46 -15.88
CA TRP A 77 23.14 16.46 -14.82
C TRP A 77 22.08 15.37 -14.93
N PRO A 78 22.40 14.10 -14.61
CA PRO A 78 21.49 12.99 -14.81
C PRO A 78 20.21 13.27 -14.02
N ARG A 79 19.13 13.59 -14.72
CA ARG A 79 17.80 13.59 -14.14
C ARG A 79 17.57 12.18 -13.62
N ARG A 80 17.50 12.05 -12.29
CA ARG A 80 17.03 10.84 -11.60
C ARG A 80 15.88 10.26 -12.43
N LYS A 81 16.06 9.02 -12.91
CA LYS A 81 14.99 8.24 -13.53
C LYS A 81 13.79 8.36 -12.59
N LYS A 82 12.66 8.90 -13.05
CA LYS A 82 11.40 8.79 -12.32
C LYS A 82 11.08 7.30 -12.31
N ILE A 83 11.34 6.67 -11.17
CA ILE A 83 10.96 5.28 -10.90
C ILE A 83 9.43 5.22 -11.03
N PRO A 84 8.86 4.43 -11.94
CA PRO A 84 7.42 4.23 -11.98
C PRO A 84 7.04 3.54 -10.66
N HIS A 85 6.13 4.15 -9.90
CA HIS A 85 5.75 3.87 -8.50
C HIS A 85 6.55 2.77 -7.77
N PRO A 86 7.38 3.12 -6.77
CA PRO A 86 8.30 2.18 -6.10
C PRO A 86 7.63 1.02 -5.34
N TYR A 87 6.29 0.99 -5.25
CA TYR A 87 5.55 0.00 -4.48
C TYR A 87 4.36 -0.55 -5.30
N PRO A 88 4.12 -1.87 -5.28
CA PRO A 88 3.01 -2.51 -6.00
C PRO A 88 1.63 -2.27 -5.35
N ILE A 89 1.53 -1.42 -4.33
CA ILE A 89 0.29 -1.07 -3.64
C ILE A 89 -0.51 -0.10 -4.54
N ARG A 90 -1.80 -0.35 -4.70
CA ARG A 90 -2.71 0.49 -5.50
C ARG A 90 -3.78 1.13 -4.61
N LEU A 91 -4.47 2.13 -5.15
CA LEU A 91 -5.65 2.73 -4.54
C LEU A 91 -6.84 2.53 -5.46
N GLU A 92 -7.90 1.89 -4.97
CA GLU A 92 -9.09 1.55 -5.74
C GLU A 92 -10.29 2.40 -5.28
N LYS A 93 -11.07 2.89 -6.24
CA LYS A 93 -12.30 3.64 -5.95
C LYS A 93 -13.42 2.67 -5.60
N ARG A 94 -14.05 2.84 -4.44
CA ARG A 94 -15.17 2.01 -3.95
C ARG A 94 -16.51 2.72 -3.93
N GLY A 95 -16.49 4.04 -3.75
CA GLY A 95 -17.69 4.86 -3.68
C GLY A 95 -17.52 6.22 -4.36
N ARG A 96 -18.46 7.14 -4.13
CA ARG A 96 -18.44 8.48 -4.75
C ARG A 96 -17.14 9.22 -4.39
N ASN A 97 -16.78 9.20 -3.11
CA ASN A 97 -15.59 9.83 -2.52
C ASN A 97 -14.85 8.86 -1.58
N GLU A 98 -14.95 7.55 -1.83
CA GLU A 98 -14.39 6.51 -0.96
C GLU A 98 -13.42 5.66 -1.74
N TRP A 99 -12.26 5.45 -1.14
CA TRP A 99 -11.18 4.68 -1.71
C TRP A 99 -10.70 3.63 -0.73
N GLU A 100 -10.14 2.57 -1.29
CA GLU A 100 -9.56 1.46 -0.54
C GLU A 100 -8.16 1.15 -1.06
N PHE A 101 -7.21 0.88 -0.15
CA PHE A 101 -5.92 0.30 -0.53
C PHE A 101 -6.10 -1.10 -1.11
N ALA A 102 -5.47 -1.35 -2.24
CA ALA A 102 -5.38 -2.67 -2.84
C ALA A 102 -3.95 -3.20 -2.71
N TRP A 103 -3.81 -4.19 -1.83
CA TRP A 103 -2.52 -4.82 -1.52
C TRP A 103 -2.15 -5.88 -2.56
N PRO A 104 -0.87 -6.00 -2.92
CA PRO A 104 -0.41 -7.01 -3.87
C PRO A 104 -0.56 -8.43 -3.30
N GLY A 105 -0.76 -9.41 -4.18
CA GLY A 105 -0.89 -10.82 -3.79
C GLY A 105 0.31 -11.37 -3.01
N GLU A 106 1.51 -10.78 -3.19
CA GLU A 106 2.70 -11.13 -2.39
C GLU A 106 2.48 -10.98 -0.88
N MET A 107 1.64 -10.02 -0.45
CA MET A 107 1.29 -9.85 0.95
C MET A 107 0.41 -10.99 1.48
N LEU A 108 -0.42 -11.60 0.62
CA LEU A 108 -1.26 -12.74 1.00
C LEU A 108 -0.39 -13.92 1.47
N ASN A 109 0.75 -14.14 0.82
CA ASN A 109 1.72 -15.18 1.18
C ASN A 109 2.37 -14.96 2.56
N LEU A 110 2.29 -13.75 3.11
CA LEU A 110 2.86 -13.38 4.41
C LEU A 110 1.79 -13.30 5.52
N THR A 111 0.52 -13.59 5.20
CA THR A 111 -0.61 -13.44 6.14
C THR A 111 -0.46 -14.35 7.37
N ASP A 112 0.01 -15.58 7.18
CA ASP A 112 0.20 -16.51 8.30
C ASP A 112 1.37 -16.10 9.18
N GLU A 113 2.48 -15.66 8.59
CA GLU A 113 3.61 -15.08 9.33
C GLU A 113 3.18 -13.84 10.13
N LEU A 114 2.37 -12.96 9.52
CA LEU A 114 1.82 -11.78 10.17
C LEU A 114 0.92 -12.17 11.35
N ARG A 115 0.02 -13.14 11.15
CA ARG A 115 -0.87 -13.63 12.21
C ARG A 115 -0.08 -14.21 13.38
N SER A 116 0.95 -15.02 13.11
CA SER A 116 1.84 -15.55 14.15
C SER A 116 2.60 -14.44 14.89
N ALA A 117 3.09 -13.43 14.17
CA ALA A 117 3.76 -12.28 14.78
C ALA A 117 2.82 -11.49 15.71
N CYS A 118 1.59 -11.22 15.26
CA CYS A 118 0.56 -10.58 16.08
C CYS A 118 0.18 -11.43 17.31
N SER A 119 0.10 -12.76 17.16
CA SER A 119 -0.15 -13.66 18.30
C SER A 119 0.96 -13.55 19.35
N TYR A 120 2.24 -13.51 18.96
CA TYR A 120 3.34 -13.30 19.90
C TYR A 120 3.28 -11.92 20.57
N MET A 121 2.83 -10.90 19.84
CA MET A 121 2.64 -9.56 20.42
C MET A 121 1.55 -9.57 21.48
N GLN A 122 0.44 -10.27 21.25
CA GLN A 122 -0.65 -10.42 22.23
C GLN A 122 -0.25 -11.21 23.47
N THR A 123 0.68 -12.18 23.36
CA THR A 123 1.20 -12.93 24.51
C THR A 123 2.37 -12.23 25.22
N GLY A 124 2.75 -11.02 24.80
CA GLY A 124 3.87 -10.26 25.36
C GLY A 124 5.26 -10.75 24.94
N GLU A 125 5.35 -11.70 24.01
CA GLU A 125 6.61 -12.22 23.48
C GLU A 125 7.22 -11.30 22.40
N LEU A 126 7.45 -10.04 22.76
CA LEU A 126 7.83 -8.95 21.84
C LEU A 126 9.10 -9.24 21.04
N ASN A 127 10.04 -10.01 21.61
CA ASN A 127 11.27 -10.42 20.90
C ASN A 127 10.98 -11.39 19.75
N LYS A 128 10.05 -12.33 19.91
CA LYS A 128 9.64 -13.25 18.84
C LYS A 128 8.82 -12.52 17.79
N ALA A 129 7.87 -11.69 18.24
CA ALA A 129 7.07 -10.84 17.37
C ALA A 129 7.94 -9.94 16.49
N GLY A 130 8.88 -9.20 17.09
CA GLY A 130 9.80 -8.30 16.39
C GLY A 130 10.68 -9.01 15.36
N ARG A 131 11.14 -10.25 15.64
CA ARG A 131 11.89 -11.06 14.66
C ARG A 131 11.03 -11.43 13.45
N LEU A 132 9.78 -11.84 13.67
CA LEU A 132 8.86 -12.17 12.57
C LEU A 132 8.48 -10.93 11.76
N PHE A 133 8.10 -9.82 12.41
CA PHE A 133 7.84 -8.58 11.68
C PHE A 133 9.06 -8.10 10.89
N SER A 134 10.27 -8.20 11.45
CA SER A 134 11.50 -7.91 10.73
C SER A 134 11.72 -8.83 9.53
N SER A 135 11.39 -10.12 9.65
CA SER A 135 11.41 -11.08 8.53
C SER A 135 10.43 -10.68 7.43
N ILE A 136 9.19 -10.33 7.80
CA ILE A 136 8.16 -9.84 6.87
C ILE A 136 8.65 -8.60 6.14
N VAL A 137 9.19 -7.61 6.84
CA VAL A 137 9.71 -6.36 6.23
C VAL A 137 10.93 -6.62 5.34
N LYS A 138 11.76 -7.63 5.63
CA LYS A 138 12.85 -8.03 4.73
C LYS A 138 12.33 -8.62 3.42
N LYS A 139 11.26 -9.43 3.47
CA LYS A 139 10.62 -10.03 2.28
C LYS A 139 9.79 -9.00 1.50
N CYS A 140 9.07 -8.15 2.24
CA CYS A 140 8.16 -7.14 1.73
C CYS A 140 8.44 -5.79 2.42
N PRO A 141 9.38 -4.99 1.89
CA PRO A 141 9.81 -3.72 2.47
C PRO A 141 8.72 -2.66 2.66
N TYR A 142 7.56 -2.85 2.06
CA TYR A 142 6.43 -1.92 2.02
C TYR A 142 5.19 -2.46 2.73
N PHE A 143 5.33 -3.51 3.54
CA PHE A 143 4.24 -4.06 4.35
C PHE A 143 3.93 -3.12 5.53
N ILE A 144 2.89 -2.30 5.38
CA ILE A 144 2.51 -1.28 6.37
C ILE A 144 2.21 -1.88 7.75
N ASP A 145 1.43 -2.97 7.83
CA ASP A 145 1.12 -3.58 9.14
C ASP A 145 2.38 -4.03 9.89
N ALA A 146 3.33 -4.69 9.22
CA ALA A 146 4.55 -5.15 9.86
C ALA A 146 5.42 -3.97 10.33
N LEU A 147 5.47 -2.88 9.57
CA LEU A 147 6.15 -1.65 9.96
C LEU A 147 5.48 -0.99 11.18
N ASN A 148 4.15 -0.90 11.20
CA ASN A 148 3.39 -0.36 12.33
C ASN A 148 3.65 -1.18 13.61
N ASN A 149 3.63 -2.51 13.52
CA ASN A 149 3.88 -3.35 14.69
C ASN A 149 5.33 -3.27 15.18
N LEU A 150 6.32 -3.13 14.29
CA LEU A 150 7.69 -2.80 14.71
C LEU A 150 7.76 -1.46 15.44
N ALA A 151 7.05 -0.44 14.93
CA ALA A 151 7.01 0.87 15.57
C ALA A 151 6.37 0.81 16.97
N LEU A 152 5.30 0.03 17.14
CA LEU A 152 4.68 -0.22 18.44
C LEU A 152 5.65 -0.90 19.42
N ILE A 153 6.37 -1.94 18.97
CA ILE A 153 7.37 -2.63 19.79
C ILE A 153 8.48 -1.67 20.25
N GLU A 154 9.02 -0.83 19.36
CA GLU A 154 10.04 0.13 19.76
C GLU A 154 9.48 1.22 20.68
N SER A 155 8.24 1.67 20.46
CA SER A 155 7.55 2.64 21.31
C SER A 155 7.31 2.09 22.73
N ASP A 156 6.98 0.80 22.86
CA ASP A 156 6.80 0.09 24.14
C ASP A 156 8.12 -0.04 24.91
N ARG A 157 9.22 -0.25 24.19
CA ARG A 157 10.59 -0.22 24.75
C ARG A 157 11.09 1.17 25.11
N GLY A 158 10.33 2.22 24.81
CA GLY A 158 10.72 3.61 25.01
C GLY A 158 11.62 4.22 23.92
N ASP A 159 11.97 3.47 22.87
CA ASP A 159 12.70 4.01 21.71
C ASP A 159 11.75 4.74 20.76
N LEU A 160 11.38 5.97 21.13
CA LEU A 160 10.53 6.83 20.32
C LEU A 160 11.18 7.21 18.98
N THR A 161 12.53 7.20 18.90
CA THR A 161 13.24 7.54 17.66
C THR A 161 13.16 6.39 16.67
N GLY A 162 13.36 5.16 17.14
CA GLY A 162 13.15 3.94 16.36
C GLY A 162 11.70 3.79 15.91
N ALA A 163 10.75 4.03 16.82
CA ALA A 163 9.33 4.01 16.51
C ALA A 163 8.96 5.00 15.40
N GLU A 164 9.42 6.25 15.51
CA GLU A 164 9.18 7.29 14.50
C GLU A 164 9.73 6.87 13.13
N LYS A 165 10.93 6.26 13.06
CA LYS A 165 11.50 5.79 11.79
C LYS A 165 10.63 4.74 11.09
N PHE A 166 10.11 3.78 11.85
CA PHE A 166 9.23 2.75 11.28
C PHE A 166 7.89 3.33 10.82
N TYR A 167 7.27 4.18 11.64
CA TYR A 167 6.03 4.86 11.27
C TYR A 167 6.21 5.79 10.07
N MET A 168 7.31 6.54 9.99
CA MET A 168 7.60 7.41 8.84
C MET A 168 7.72 6.61 7.54
N ARG A 169 8.40 5.45 7.58
CA ARG A 169 8.50 4.57 6.41
C ARG A 169 7.15 4.01 5.99
N ALA A 170 6.31 3.60 6.95
CA ALA A 170 4.94 3.17 6.68
C ALA A 170 4.10 4.31 6.08
N TYR A 171 4.25 5.52 6.63
CA TYR A 171 3.54 6.72 6.18
C TYR A 171 3.93 7.09 4.76
N GLU A 172 5.23 7.14 4.46
CA GLU A 172 5.76 7.40 3.10
C GLU A 172 5.26 6.36 2.10
N THR A 173 5.20 5.08 2.52
CA THR A 173 4.67 4.00 1.69
C THR A 173 3.21 4.25 1.32
N GLY A 174 2.33 4.48 2.30
CA GLY A 174 0.91 4.74 2.01
C GLY A 174 0.68 6.07 1.29
N GLN A 175 1.41 7.12 1.66
CA GLN A 175 1.32 8.45 1.04
C GLN A 175 1.76 8.44 -0.42
N SER A 176 2.66 7.55 -0.82
CA SER A 176 3.12 7.42 -2.22
C SER A 176 2.04 6.89 -3.17
N VAL A 177 0.99 6.27 -2.63
CA VAL A 177 -0.16 5.73 -3.38
C VAL A 177 -1.27 6.78 -3.50
N LEU A 178 -1.34 7.72 -2.57
CA LEU A 178 -2.35 8.77 -2.58
C LEU A 178 -2.04 9.83 -3.66
N PRO A 179 -3.01 10.22 -4.51
CA PRO A 179 -2.85 11.33 -5.43
C PRO A 179 -2.43 12.63 -4.71
N PRO A 180 -1.62 13.50 -5.35
CA PRO A 180 -1.31 14.81 -4.80
C PRO A 180 -2.58 15.60 -4.51
N GLY A 181 -2.72 16.09 -3.27
CA GLY A 181 -3.91 16.83 -2.85
C GLY A 181 -5.17 15.97 -2.73
N PHE A 182 -5.03 14.67 -2.42
CA PHE A 182 -6.15 13.78 -2.12
C PHE A 182 -7.07 14.37 -1.04
N LYS A 183 -8.35 14.54 -1.39
CA LYS A 183 -9.41 15.12 -0.53
C LYS A 183 -10.57 14.16 -0.29
N ASP A 184 -10.47 12.95 -0.85
CA ASP A 184 -11.45 11.90 -0.65
C ASP A 184 -11.16 11.14 0.64
N ARG A 185 -12.01 10.16 0.96
CA ARG A 185 -11.99 9.43 2.22
C ARG A 185 -11.36 8.06 2.04
N LEU A 186 -10.78 7.58 3.11
CA LEU A 186 -10.40 6.19 3.34
C LEU A 186 -11.24 5.66 4.50
N PRO A 187 -12.51 5.27 4.28
CA PRO A 187 -13.35 4.78 5.37
C PRO A 187 -12.73 3.60 6.11
N TRP A 188 -12.84 3.61 7.44
CA TRP A 188 -12.34 2.53 8.32
C TRP A 188 -12.96 1.16 8.04
N ASN A 189 -14.21 1.14 7.56
CA ASN A 189 -14.95 -0.08 7.25
C ASN A 189 -14.30 -0.89 6.12
N TRP A 190 -13.52 -0.25 5.25
CA TRP A 190 -12.65 -0.94 4.31
C TRP A 190 -11.39 -1.41 5.05
N VAL A 191 -11.33 -2.72 5.33
CA VAL A 191 -10.29 -3.33 6.18
C VAL A 191 -8.88 -2.97 5.70
N ASN A 192 -8.69 -2.88 4.39
CA ASN A 192 -7.38 -2.58 3.80
C ASN A 192 -6.90 -1.15 4.05
N ASN A 193 -7.77 -0.22 4.48
CA ASN A 193 -7.39 1.14 4.85
C ASN A 193 -6.80 1.26 6.25
N ARG A 194 -7.23 0.37 7.15
CA ARG A 194 -6.88 0.43 8.58
C ARG A 194 -5.37 0.50 8.84
N PRO A 195 -4.51 -0.28 8.15
CA PRO A 195 -3.07 -0.19 8.36
C PRO A 195 -2.54 1.23 8.20
N PHE A 196 -2.93 1.94 7.12
CA PHE A 196 -2.45 3.29 6.88
C PHE A 196 -3.06 4.31 7.84
N LEU A 197 -4.35 4.20 8.18
CA LEU A 197 -4.98 5.07 9.19
C LEU A 197 -4.29 4.92 10.55
N GLN A 198 -4.01 3.69 10.96
CA GLN A 198 -3.25 3.37 12.17
C GLN A 198 -1.83 3.91 12.11
N THR A 199 -1.17 3.91 10.94
CA THR A 199 0.13 4.53 10.76
C THR A 199 0.10 6.02 11.06
N VAL A 200 -0.86 6.75 10.47
CA VAL A 200 -0.99 8.21 10.67
C VAL A 200 -1.23 8.51 12.15
N HIS A 201 -2.12 7.75 12.79
CA HIS A 201 -2.41 7.86 14.21
C HIS A 201 -1.18 7.55 15.09
N GLY A 202 -0.54 6.40 14.89
CA GLY A 202 0.63 5.99 15.66
C GLY A 202 1.82 6.93 15.50
N LEU A 203 2.04 7.45 14.29
CA LEU A 203 3.04 8.48 14.04
C LEU A 203 2.73 9.77 14.82
N ALA A 204 1.47 10.21 14.80
CA ALA A 204 1.03 11.39 15.55
C ALA A 204 1.28 11.22 17.06
N LEU A 205 0.94 10.06 17.63
CA LEU A 205 1.20 9.77 19.04
C LEU A 205 2.69 9.77 19.39
N VAL A 206 3.53 9.16 18.54
CA VAL A 206 4.99 9.18 18.76
C VAL A 206 5.56 10.60 18.65
N LYS A 207 5.10 11.38 17.68
CA LYS A 207 5.46 12.81 17.53
C LYS A 207 5.04 13.62 18.76
N LEU A 208 3.85 13.37 19.29
CA LEU A 208 3.34 14.03 20.49
C LEU A 208 4.21 13.72 21.71
N ARG A 209 4.53 12.44 21.94
CA ARG A 209 5.41 11.99 23.03
C ARG A 209 6.82 12.58 22.93
N ARG A 210 7.26 12.95 21.72
CA ARG A 210 8.54 13.63 21.45
C ARG A 210 8.44 15.16 21.53
N GLY A 211 7.28 15.73 21.85
CA GLY A 211 7.05 17.17 21.97
C GLY A 211 6.81 17.89 20.63
N HIS A 212 6.66 17.16 19.52
CA HIS A 212 6.41 17.75 18.20
C HIS A 212 4.91 18.04 17.99
N VAL A 213 4.38 19.03 18.72
CA VAL A 213 2.94 19.31 18.77
C VAL A 213 2.36 19.77 17.43
N SER A 214 3.08 20.62 16.68
CA SER A 214 2.62 21.12 15.37
C SER A 214 2.50 20.01 14.33
N ASP A 215 3.50 19.12 14.25
CA ASP A 215 3.47 17.93 13.40
C ASP A 215 2.32 17.00 13.77
N THR A 216 2.08 16.83 15.08
CA THR A 216 0.99 16.01 15.61
C THR A 216 -0.36 16.54 15.13
N ALA A 217 -0.65 17.82 15.35
CA ALA A 217 -1.91 18.43 14.94
C ALA A 217 -2.18 18.23 13.44
N ARG A 218 -1.17 18.46 12.59
CA ARG A 218 -1.27 18.25 11.15
C ARG A 218 -1.61 16.79 10.78
N LEU A 219 -1.00 15.81 11.45
CA LEU A 219 -1.26 14.39 11.19
C LEU A 219 -2.67 13.98 11.65
N LEU A 220 -3.12 14.47 12.81
CA LEU A 220 -4.46 14.20 13.33
C LEU A 220 -5.55 14.86 12.45
N GLU A 221 -5.32 16.08 11.96
CA GLU A 221 -6.20 16.74 10.98
C GLU A 221 -6.24 15.97 9.65
N GLN A 222 -5.10 15.47 9.18
CA GLN A 222 -5.06 14.58 8.01
C GLN A 222 -5.87 13.31 8.25
N LEU A 223 -5.74 12.68 9.42
CA LEU A 223 -6.46 11.46 9.77
C LEU A 223 -7.98 11.68 9.76
N LEU A 224 -8.47 12.79 10.34
CA LEU A 224 -9.89 13.16 10.32
C LEU A 224 -10.42 13.46 8.92
N ALA A 225 -9.59 14.01 8.03
CA ALA A 225 -9.97 14.20 6.64
C ALA A 225 -10.15 12.86 5.90
N LEU A 226 -9.32 11.87 6.24
CA LEU A 226 -9.37 10.53 5.65
C LEU A 226 -10.50 9.67 6.25
N ASP A 227 -10.69 9.69 7.57
CA ASP A 227 -11.74 8.98 8.31
C ASP A 227 -12.58 9.93 9.18
N PRO A 228 -13.62 10.56 8.61
CA PRO A 228 -14.45 11.54 9.35
C PRO A 228 -15.30 10.94 10.47
N GLU A 229 -15.49 9.62 10.49
CA GLU A 229 -16.21 8.92 11.56
C GLU A 229 -15.35 8.74 12.82
N ASP A 230 -14.06 9.09 12.73
CA ASP A 230 -13.11 9.15 13.85
C ASP A 230 -13.01 7.86 14.68
N HIS A 231 -12.77 6.74 14.02
CA HIS A 231 -12.69 5.42 14.68
C HIS A 231 -11.51 5.28 15.65
N LEU A 232 -10.53 6.18 15.57
CA LEU A 232 -9.32 6.19 16.40
C LEU A 232 -9.36 7.26 17.49
N ASP A 233 -10.51 7.92 17.72
CA ASP A 233 -10.70 8.95 18.74
C ASP A 233 -9.69 10.12 18.65
N THR A 234 -9.40 10.51 17.42
CA THR A 234 -8.47 11.58 17.02
C THR A 234 -8.90 12.94 17.57
N GLN A 235 -10.21 13.22 17.60
CA GLN A 235 -10.73 14.49 18.11
C GLN A 235 -10.43 14.68 19.60
N SER A 236 -10.48 13.61 20.39
CA SER A 236 -10.13 13.64 21.81
C SER A 236 -8.68 14.11 22.00
N ILE A 237 -7.74 13.52 21.24
CA ILE A 237 -6.33 13.90 21.28
C ILE A 237 -6.12 15.37 20.86
N ILE A 238 -6.77 15.83 19.79
CA ILE A 238 -6.71 17.24 19.37
C ILE A 238 -7.21 18.17 20.48
N SER A 239 -8.32 17.79 21.13
CA SER A 239 -8.90 18.56 22.23
C SER A 239 -7.94 18.65 23.41
N ASP A 240 -7.28 17.55 23.78
CA ASP A 240 -6.29 17.52 24.86
C ASP A 240 -5.05 18.35 24.53
N ILE A 241 -4.59 18.33 23.28
CA ILE A 241 -3.56 19.22 22.76
C ILE A 241 -3.94 20.69 22.96
N LYS A 242 -5.17 21.07 22.59
CA LYS A 242 -5.66 22.46 22.73
C LYS A 242 -5.78 22.91 24.19
N ARG A 243 -6.08 21.98 25.10
CA ARG A 243 -6.18 22.24 26.54
C ARG A 243 -4.82 22.27 27.24
N GLY A 244 -3.74 21.86 26.58
CA GLY A 244 -2.44 21.67 27.23
C GLY A 244 -2.39 20.43 28.14
N ALA A 245 -3.33 19.50 28.00
CA ALA A 245 -3.51 18.34 28.87
C ALA A 245 -2.81 17.06 28.36
N PHE A 246 -1.92 17.18 27.38
CA PHE A 246 -1.23 16.04 26.78
C PHE A 246 -0.02 15.65 27.65
N TYR A 247 -0.07 14.43 28.20
CA TYR A 247 0.98 13.87 29.06
C TYR A 247 2.34 13.84 28.34
N THR A 248 3.25 14.73 28.72
CA THR A 248 4.69 14.54 28.53
C THR A 248 5.15 13.54 29.60
N GLY A 249 5.12 12.24 29.30
CA GLY A 249 5.44 11.19 30.27
C GLY A 249 6.79 11.41 30.96
N GLU A 250 6.78 11.29 32.29
CA GLU A 250 7.95 11.05 33.14
C GLU A 250 8.54 9.65 32.89
#